data_AF-A0A453ALU7-F1
#
_entry.id   AF-A0A453ALU7-F1
#
_cell.length_a   1.000
_cell.length_b   1.000
_cell.length_c   1.000
_cell.angle_alpha   90.00
_cell.angle_beta   90.00
_cell.angle_gamma   90.00
#
_symmetry.space_group_name_H-M   'P 1'
#
loop_
_entity.id
_entity.type
_entity.pdbx_description
1 polymer ?
#
loop_
_entity_poly.entity_id
_entity_poly.type
_entity_poly.pdbx_seq_one_letter_code
_entity_poly.pdbx_strand_id
1 'polypeptide(L)' 'MTLLKTLVLRNSRISDNLASADFSKFVNLNYLDLSFNSITGKVSPTLLNLNTLNLLFLGSNITSLGAYQT' A
#
# COMPACT_ATOMS: atom_id res chain seq x y z
N MET A 1 -0.99 -17.77 0.30
CA MET A 1 0.23 -16.98 0.05
C MET A 1 0.39 -16.82 -1.45
N THR A 2 0.75 -15.65 -1.95
CA THR A 2 0.93 -15.38 -3.38
C THR A 2 2.42 -15.33 -3.73
N LEU A 3 2.76 -15.52 -5.00
CA LEU A 3 4.11 -15.32 -5.56
C LEU A 3 4.30 -13.91 -6.14
N LEU A 4 3.34 -13.01 -5.92
CA LEU A 4 3.33 -11.69 -6.52
C LEU A 4 4.46 -10.84 -5.93
N LYS A 5 5.33 -10.30 -6.78
CA LYS A 5 6.45 -9.43 -6.40
C LYS A 5 6.15 -7.95 -6.63
N THR A 6 5.30 -7.65 -7.60
CA THR A 6 5.00 -6.29 -8.03
C THR A 6 3.50 -6.14 -8.19
N LEU A 7 2.94 -5.11 -7.56
CA LEU A 7 1.56 -4.69 -7.72
C LEU A 7 1.51 -3.20 -8.03
N VAL A 8 0.97 -2.86 -9.20
CA VAL A 8 0.78 -1.48 -9.64
C VAL A 8 -0.70 -1.25 -9.88
N LEU A 9 -1.31 -0.40 -9.07
CA LEU A 9 -2.70 0.04 -9.18
C LEU A 9 -2.76 1.58 -9.22
N ARG A 10 -1.75 2.20 -9.83
CA ARG A 10 -1.68 3.64 -10.01
C ARG A 10 -2.85 4.13 -10.85
N ASN A 11 -3.46 5.25 -10.47
CA ASN A 11 -4.56 5.88 -11.24
C ASN A 11 -5.71 4.91 -11.56
N SER A 12 -6.11 4.11 -10.58
CA SER A 12 -7.14 3.06 -10.72
C SER A 12 -8.47 3.42 -10.07
N ARG A 13 -8.67 4.70 -9.71
CA ARG A 13 -9.89 5.24 -9.07
C ARG A 13 -10.28 4.52 -7.77
N ILE A 14 -9.29 3.99 -7.03
CA ILE A 14 -9.52 3.36 -5.74
C ILE A 14 -9.84 4.45 -4.71
N SER A 15 -10.93 4.33 -3.97
CA SER A 15 -11.38 5.35 -3.00
C SER A 15 -11.61 4.82 -1.59
N ASP A 16 -11.00 3.69 -1.26
CA ASP A 16 -11.24 2.96 0.00
C ASP A 16 -10.27 3.39 1.11
N ASN A 17 -10.51 2.92 2.33
CA ASN A 17 -9.64 3.13 3.48
C ASN A 17 -8.51 2.08 3.49
N LEU A 18 -7.27 2.56 3.49
CA LEU A 18 -6.10 1.68 3.51
C LEU A 18 -5.98 0.88 4.80
N ALA A 19 -6.52 1.38 5.93
CA ALA A 19 -6.39 0.73 7.24
C ALA A 19 -7.13 -0.62 7.30
N SER A 20 -8.17 -0.80 6.48
CA SER A 20 -8.96 -2.03 6.40
C SER A 20 -8.44 -3.05 5.38
N ALA A 21 -7.43 -2.69 4.57
CA ALA A 21 -6.88 -3.60 3.57
C ALA A 21 -6.01 -4.69 4.21
N ASP A 22 -6.15 -5.94 3.75
CA ASP A 22 -5.35 -7.08 4.19
C ASP A 22 -4.28 -7.45 3.15
N PHE A 23 -3.02 -7.25 3.52
CA PHE A 23 -1.86 -7.59 2.71
C PHE A 23 -1.17 -8.89 3.13
N SER A 24 -1.70 -9.64 4.12
CA SER A 24 -1.06 -10.81 4.73
C SER A 24 -0.67 -11.92 3.75
N LYS A 25 -1.39 -12.05 2.62
CA LYS A 25 -1.09 -13.07 1.62
C LYS A 25 0.06 -12.69 0.67
N PHE A 26 0.46 -11.42 0.63
CA PHE A 26 1.45 -10.86 -0.29
C PHE A 26 2.88 -10.90 0.29
N VAL A 27 3.24 -12.01 0.92
CA VAL A 27 4.52 -12.20 1.62
C VAL A 27 5.77 -12.03 0.75
N ASN A 28 5.63 -12.11 -0.58
CA ASN A 28 6.72 -11.93 -1.55
C ASN A 28 6.71 -10.55 -2.23
N LEU A 29 5.77 -9.68 -1.85
CA LEU A 29 5.57 -8.40 -2.52
C LEU A 29 6.69 -7.44 -2.18
N ASN A 30 7.38 -7.00 -3.21
CA ASN A 30 8.55 -6.14 -3.12
C ASN A 30 8.26 -4.69 -3.54
N TYR A 31 7.33 -4.53 -4.48
CA TYR A 31 6.94 -3.25 -5.06
C TYR A 31 5.42 -3.09 -5.01
N LEU A 32 4.96 -2.02 -4.38
CA LEU A 32 3.55 -1.61 -4.32
C LEU A 32 3.40 -0.14 -4.72
N ASP A 33 2.69 0.11 -5.81
CA ASP A 33 2.30 1.46 -6.23
C ASP A 33 0.78 1.60 -6.23
N LEU A 34 0.29 2.41 -5.29
CA LEU A 34 -1.11 2.82 -5.15
C LEU A 34 -1.29 4.32 -5.39
N SER A 35 -0.31 4.99 -5.99
CA SER A 35 -0.31 6.43 -6.18
C SER A 35 -1.43 6.91 -7.11
N PHE A 36 -1.79 8.19 -7.01
CA PHE A 36 -2.83 8.82 -7.84
C PHE A 36 -4.19 8.11 -7.72
N ASN A 37 -4.60 7.78 -6.50
CA ASN A 37 -5.93 7.27 -6.20
C ASN A 37 -6.64 8.24 -5.22
N SER A 38 -7.78 7.83 -4.69
CA SER A 38 -8.52 8.54 -3.65
C SER A 38 -8.52 7.76 -2.34
N ILE A 39 -7.43 7.03 -2.06
CA ILE A 39 -7.29 6.20 -0.86
C ILE A 39 -7.21 7.10 0.37
N THR A 40 -7.92 6.70 1.43
CA THR A 40 -7.99 7.44 2.71
C THR A 40 -7.43 6.60 3.86
N GLY A 41 -7.34 7.21 5.05
CA GLY A 41 -6.98 6.49 6.28
C GLY A 41 -5.48 6.25 6.46
N LYS A 42 -5.15 5.48 7.49
CA LYS A 42 -3.77 5.13 7.87
C LYS A 42 -3.30 3.89 7.12
N VAL A 43 -1.98 3.67 7.09
CA VAL A 43 -1.39 2.44 6.54
C VAL A 43 -1.89 1.21 7.31
N SER A 44 -2.28 0.14 6.60
CA SER A 44 -2.71 -1.12 7.21
C SER A 44 -1.59 -1.77 8.05
N PRO A 45 -1.88 -2.31 9.24
CA PRO A 45 -0.90 -3.08 10.02
C PRO A 45 -0.30 -4.26 9.24
N THR A 46 -1.09 -4.90 8.37
CA THR A 46 -0.62 -6.03 7.56
C THR A 46 0.35 -5.60 6.46
N LEU A 47 0.23 -4.36 5.97
CA LEU A 47 1.17 -3.79 5.01
C LEU A 47 2.51 -3.47 5.68
N LEU A 48 2.48 -2.96 6.92
CA LEU A 48 3.67 -2.70 7.73
C LEU A 48 4.44 -3.98 8.10
N ASN A 49 3.76 -5.13 8.12
CA ASN A 49 4.37 -6.43 8.42
C ASN A 49 4.99 -7.11 7.18
N LEU A 50 4.95 -6.48 6.01
CA LEU A 50 5.57 -7.04 4.80
C LEU A 50 7.08 -6.77 4.80
N ASN A 51 7.84 -7.68 5.41
CA ASN A 51 9.32 -7.61 5.46
C ASN A 51 10.01 -7.62 4.09
N THR A 52 9.31 -8.02 3.03
CA THR A 52 9.85 -8.08 1.66
C THR A 52 9.59 -6.81 0.85
N LEU A 53 8.72 -5.91 1.35
CA LEU A 53 8.32 -4.71 0.64
C LEU A 53 9.42 -3.65 0.74
N ASN A 54 10.06 -3.38 -0.40
CA ASN A 54 11.14 -2.38 -0.49
C ASN A 54 10.65 -1.04 -1.01
N LEU A 55 9.58 -1.04 -1.82
CA LEU A 55 9.12 0.13 -2.55
C LEU A 55 7.61 0.30 -2.36
N LEU A 56 7.22 1.41 -1.74
CA LEU A 56 5.83 1.77 -1.47
C LEU A 56 5.55 3.19 -1.96
N PHE A 57 4.63 3.32 -2.92
CA PHE A 57 4.19 4.62 -3.45
C PHE A 57 2.72 4.87 -3.08
N LEU A 58 2.48 5.85 -2.20
CA LEU A 58 1.14 6.30 -1.80
C LEU A 58 0.86 7.76 -2.21
N GLY A 59 1.76 8.39 -2.96
CA GLY A 59 1.63 9.81 -3.36
C GLY A 59 0.33 10.11 -4.09
N SER A 60 -0.17 11.34 -3.96
CA SER A 60 -1.44 11.77 -4.56
C SER A 60 -2.63 10.90 -4.11
N ASN A 61 -2.69 10.61 -2.80
CA ASN A 61 -3.85 10.08 -2.08
C ASN A 61 -4.19 10.99 -0.89
N ILE A 62 -5.28 10.70 -0.19
CA ILE A 62 -5.75 11.42 1.00
C ILE A 62 -5.40 10.61 2.27
N THR A 63 -4.26 9.92 2.24
CA THR A 63 -3.79 9.10 3.36
C THR A 63 -3.34 9.98 4.51
N SER A 64 -3.79 9.70 5.73
CA SER A 64 -3.29 10.36 6.93
C SER A 64 -1.96 9.71 7.33
N LEU A 65 -0.88 10.19 6.72
CA LEU A 65 0.48 9.84 7.14
C LEU A 65 0.69 10.37 8.57
N GLY A 66 0.71 9.46 9.54
CA GLY A 66 1.57 9.66 10.71
C GLY A 66 3.01 9.66 10.18
N ALA A 67 3.72 10.76 10.41
CA ALA A 67 5.00 11.10 9.79
C ALA A 67 5.98 9.92 9.72
N TYR A 68 6.24 9.42 8.50
CA TYR A 68 7.48 8.76 8.12
C TYR A 68 7.79 9.19 6.69
N GLN A 69 8.29 10.42 6.55
CA GLN A 69 9.25 10.73 5.50
C GLN A 69 10.63 10.39 6.04
N THR A 70 11.48 9.86 5.15
CA THR A 70 12.83 9.27 5.33
C THR A 70 12.87 7.86 5.89
#